data_AF-A0A4Q5A4U4-F1
#
_entry.id   AF-A0A4Q5A4U4-F1
#
_cell.length_a   1.000
_cell.length_b   1.000
_cell.length_c   1.000
_cell.angle_alpha   90.00
_cell.angle_beta   90.00
_cell.angle_gamma   90.00
#
_symmetry.space_group_name_H-M   'P 1'
#
loop_
_entity.id
_entity.type
_entity.pdbx_description
1 polymer ?
#
loop_
_entity_poly.entity_id
_entity_poly.type
_entity_poly.pdbx_seq_one_letter_code
_entity_poly.pdbx_strand_id
1 'polypeptide(L)'
;MNHLVQDTLFGPDSDEDLEFSYADLLPAASKIMDMGANYLAKSGKKFDDDSMIGWRGEVLADTNTLAQQVIKLGAQINRILRNPREHMARKAQAQRDASALEATQ
;
A
#
# COMPACT_ATOMS: atom_id res chain seq x y z
N MET A 1 -1.23 9.73 -51.27
CA MET A 1 -2.61 9.72 -50.75
C MET A 1 -2.65 8.73 -49.60
N ASN A 2 -2.38 9.21 -48.38
CA ASN A 2 -2.47 8.45 -47.14
C ASN A 2 -3.83 8.75 -46.53
N HIS A 3 -4.76 7.80 -46.55
CA HIS A 3 -5.98 7.82 -45.72
C HIS A 3 -6.39 6.36 -45.51
N LEU A 4 -6.80 6.04 -44.28
CA LEU A 4 -7.20 4.72 -43.75
C LEU A 4 -6.09 3.76 -43.30
N VAL A 5 -5.23 4.23 -42.38
CA VAL A 5 -4.80 3.39 -41.25
C VAL A 5 -5.05 4.20 -39.98
N GLN A 6 -6.33 4.44 -39.67
CA GLN A 6 -6.77 5.16 -38.48
C GLN A 6 -7.84 4.40 -37.68
N ASP A 7 -7.96 3.08 -37.87
CA ASP A 7 -8.99 2.26 -37.21
C ASP A 7 -8.47 1.33 -36.11
N THR A 8 -7.28 1.56 -35.57
CA THR A 8 -6.70 0.68 -34.53
C THR A 8 -6.22 1.36 -33.25
N LEU A 9 -6.56 2.62 -32.98
CA LEU A 9 -6.09 3.28 -31.74
C LEU A 9 -7.15 3.56 -30.66
N PHE A 10 -8.44 3.42 -30.92
CA PHE A 10 -9.45 3.61 -29.87
C PHE A 10 -10.63 2.67 -30.14
N GLY A 11 -10.47 1.40 -29.76
CA GLY A 11 -11.62 0.51 -29.59
C GLY A 11 -12.51 1.05 -28.46
N PRO A 12 -13.84 1.09 -28.63
CA PRO A 12 -14.77 1.42 -27.56
C PRO A 12 -14.98 0.18 -26.70
N ASP A 13 -13.96 -0.19 -25.92
CA ASP A 13 -14.16 -1.01 -24.71
C ASP A 13 -14.32 0.00 -23.55
N SER A 14 -15.44 0.72 -23.53
CA SER A 14 -16.70 0.30 -22.91
C SER A 14 -16.58 0.39 -21.38
N ASP A 15 -16.95 1.55 -20.83
CA ASP A 15 -17.78 1.76 -19.64
C ASP A 15 -17.61 0.92 -18.33
N GLU A 16 -16.67 -0.02 -18.21
CA GLU A 16 -16.43 -0.85 -17.02
C GLU A 16 -15.63 -0.12 -15.93
N ASP A 17 -15.01 1.01 -16.25
CA ASP A 17 -14.07 1.68 -15.36
C ASP A 17 -14.70 2.72 -14.42
N LEU A 18 -16.03 2.91 -14.49
CA LEU A 18 -16.77 3.82 -13.60
C LEU A 18 -17.29 3.14 -12.32
N GLU A 19 -17.20 1.81 -12.22
CA GLU A 19 -18.02 1.03 -11.27
C GLU A 19 -17.43 0.88 -9.85
N PHE A 20 -16.15 1.22 -9.62
CA PHE A 20 -15.53 1.06 -8.29
C PHE A 20 -14.64 2.26 -7.89
N SER A 21 -15.27 3.28 -7.31
CA SER A 21 -14.55 4.37 -6.65
C SER A 21 -14.14 3.95 -5.23
N TYR A 22 -12.84 3.75 -4.99
CA TYR A 22 -12.28 3.49 -3.66
C TYR A 22 -12.19 4.74 -2.76
N ALA A 23 -12.86 5.84 -3.14
CA ALA A 23 -12.73 7.13 -2.48
C ALA A 23 -13.20 7.09 -1.01
N ASP A 24 -14.19 6.25 -0.70
CA ASP A 24 -14.70 6.02 0.65
C ASP A 24 -13.71 5.25 1.55
N LEU A 25 -12.86 4.42 0.97
CA LEU A 25 -11.81 3.67 1.68
C LEU A 25 -10.57 4.51 1.97
N LEU A 26 -10.29 5.57 1.21
CA LEU A 26 -9.10 6.41 1.42
C LEU A 26 -9.05 7.02 2.84
N PRO A 27 -10.13 7.60 3.39
CA PRO A 27 -10.15 8.04 4.78
C PRO A 27 -9.89 6.91 5.79
N ALA A 28 -10.43 5.71 5.55
CA ALA A 28 -10.22 4.56 6.43
C ALA A 28 -8.74 4.11 6.41
N ALA A 29 -8.12 4.06 5.22
CA ALA A 29 -6.71 3.75 5.08
C ALA A 29 -5.80 4.79 5.76
N SER A 30 -6.16 6.08 5.70
CA SER A 30 -5.44 7.14 6.42
C SER A 30 -5.52 6.98 7.94
N LYS A 31 -6.70 6.61 8.47
CA LYS A 31 -6.86 6.36 9.91
C LYS A 31 -5.95 5.25 10.44
N ILE A 32 -5.58 4.24 9.63
CA ILE A 32 -4.62 3.21 10.05
C ILE A 32 -3.26 3.83 10.37
N MET A 33 -2.78 4.73 9.51
CA MET A 33 -1.52 5.44 9.73
C MET A 33 -1.62 6.37 10.95
N ASP A 34 -2.72 7.12 11.06
CA ASP A 34 -2.94 8.05 12.17
C ASP A 34 -2.97 7.32 13.53
N MET A 35 -3.61 6.15 13.60
CA MET A 35 -3.63 5.34 14.82
C MET A 35 -2.25 4.82 15.19
N GLY A 36 -1.46 4.35 14.22
CA GLY A 36 -0.07 3.94 14.45
C GLY A 36 0.80 5.10 14.93
N ALA A 37 0.69 6.28 14.29
CA ALA A 37 1.43 7.47 14.67
C ALA A 37 1.05 7.97 16.07
N ASN A 38 -0.26 7.96 16.39
CA ASN A 38 -0.75 8.31 17.72
C ASN A 38 -0.24 7.35 18.80
N TYR A 39 -0.18 6.04 18.52
CA TYR A 39 0.43 5.08 19.43
C TYR A 39 1.91 5.43 19.68
N LEU A 40 2.70 5.65 18.62
CA LEU A 40 4.11 6.01 18.73
C LEU A 40 4.35 7.31 19.50
N ALA A 41 3.48 8.31 19.31
CA ALA A 41 3.57 9.56 20.05
C ALA A 41 3.31 9.37 21.56
N LYS A 42 2.43 8.43 21.94
CA LYS A 42 2.14 8.11 23.34
C LYS A 42 3.21 7.22 23.96
N SER A 43 3.71 6.23 23.23
CA SER A 43 4.77 5.33 23.70
C SER A 43 6.13 6.03 23.76
N GLY A 44 6.41 6.98 22.87
CA GLY A 44 7.63 7.81 22.90
C GLY A 44 7.80 8.51 24.25
N LYS A 45 6.72 9.09 24.80
CA LYS A 45 6.71 9.72 26.13
C LYS A 45 7.00 8.76 27.28
N LYS A 46 6.95 7.45 27.06
CA LYS A 46 7.27 6.44 28.06
C LYS A 46 8.76 6.09 28.05
N PHE A 47 9.47 6.26 26.93
CA PHE A 47 10.92 6.05 26.91
C PHE A 47 11.69 7.09 27.73
N ASP A 48 11.09 8.25 27.98
CA ASP A 48 11.65 9.29 28.84
C ASP A 48 11.45 9.01 30.35
N ASP A 49 10.86 7.87 30.71
CA ASP A 49 10.56 7.46 32.09
C ASP A 49 11.53 6.36 32.55
N ASP A 50 12.29 6.62 33.62
CA ASP A 50 13.26 5.68 34.21
C ASP A 50 12.64 4.35 34.66
N SER A 51 11.30 4.27 34.78
CA SER A 51 10.61 3.00 35.05
C SER A 51 10.55 2.04 33.86
N MET A 52 10.95 2.47 32.65
CA MET A 52 10.98 1.68 31.42
C MET A 52 12.32 0.98 31.16
N ILE A 53 13.04 0.62 32.22
CA ILE A 53 14.29 -0.15 32.14
C ILE A 53 14.00 -1.67 32.10
N GLY A 54 14.87 -2.42 31.42
CA GLY A 54 14.82 -3.88 31.32
C GLY A 54 13.64 -4.37 30.48
N TRP A 55 12.98 -5.45 30.90
CA TRP A 55 11.93 -6.11 30.13
C TRP A 55 10.75 -5.20 29.74
N ARG A 56 10.47 -4.15 30.53
CA ARG A 56 9.41 -3.17 30.20
C ARG A 56 9.78 -2.35 28.97
N GLY A 57 11.03 -1.92 28.87
CA GLY A 57 11.56 -1.20 27.72
C GLY A 57 11.61 -2.10 26.48
N GLU A 58 11.98 -3.38 26.65
CA GLU A 58 11.97 -4.37 25.56
C GLU A 58 10.56 -4.58 24.99
N VAL A 59 9.56 -4.81 25.85
CA VAL A 59 8.15 -4.93 25.43
C VAL A 59 7.69 -3.67 24.69
N LEU A 60 8.06 -2.49 25.20
CA LEU A 60 7.68 -1.23 24.57
C LEU A 60 8.37 -1.05 23.20
N ALA A 61 9.63 -1.46 23.07
CA ALA A 61 10.37 -1.42 21.80
C ALA A 61 9.77 -2.36 20.75
N ASP A 62 9.38 -3.57 21.14
CA ASP A 62 8.73 -4.54 20.25
C ASP A 62 7.39 -4.00 19.74
N THR A 63 6.56 -3.46 20.63
CA THR A 63 5.27 -2.87 20.24
C THR A 63 5.43 -1.63 19.37
N ASN A 64 6.47 -0.82 19.58
CA ASN A 64 6.80 0.31 18.69
C ASN A 64 7.19 -0.15 17.30
N THR A 65 7.97 -1.24 17.19
CA THR A 65 8.33 -1.83 15.90
C THR A 65 7.08 -2.25 15.13
N LEU A 66 6.12 -2.89 15.80
CA LEU A 66 4.84 -3.26 15.20
C LEU A 66 4.02 -2.03 14.79
N ALA A 67 3.96 -0.99 15.62
CA ALA A 67 3.23 0.24 15.27
C ALA A 67 3.84 0.93 14.02
N GLN A 68 5.16 0.94 13.89
CA GLN A 68 5.82 1.42 12.67
C GLN A 68 5.47 0.56 11.44
N GLN A 69 5.37 -0.76 11.59
CA GLN A 69 4.91 -1.65 10.52
C GLN A 69 3.47 -1.35 10.12
N VAL A 70 2.57 -1.11 11.07
CA VAL A 70 1.17 -0.72 10.80
C VAL A 70 1.11 0.55 9.96
N ILE A 71 1.92 1.58 10.27
CA ILE A 71 2.00 2.80 9.46
C ILE A 71 2.46 2.49 8.04
N LYS A 72 3.52 1.69 7.89
CA LYS A 72 4.04 1.27 6.57
C LYS A 72 3.00 0.50 5.76
N LEU A 73 2.24 -0.39 6.39
CA LEU A 73 1.16 -1.14 5.75
C LEU A 73 -0.01 -0.22 5.37
N GLY A 74 -0.42 0.70 6.26
CA GLY A 74 -1.44 1.71 5.97
C GLY A 74 -1.07 2.61 4.78
N ALA A 75 0.20 3.01 4.67
CA ALA A 75 0.72 3.76 3.54
C ALA A 75 0.69 2.95 2.24
N GLN A 76 1.03 1.66 2.30
CA GLN A 76 0.93 0.76 1.14
C GLN A 76 -0.52 0.59 0.68
N ILE A 77 -1.47 0.39 1.61
CA ILE A 77 -2.90 0.35 1.30
C ILE A 77 -3.33 1.65 0.60
N ASN A 78 -2.98 2.81 1.16
CA ASN A 78 -3.25 4.11 0.55
C ASN A 78 -2.72 4.23 -0.88
N ARG A 79 -1.47 3.80 -1.10
CA ARG A 79 -0.83 3.85 -2.41
C ARG A 79 -1.56 2.98 -3.44
N ILE A 80 -1.96 1.78 -3.05
CA ILE A 80 -2.71 0.84 -3.91
C ILE A 80 -4.06 1.45 -4.28
N LEU A 81 -4.83 1.92 -3.29
CA LEU A 81 -6.16 2.48 -3.52
C LEU A 81 -6.14 3.75 -4.39
N ARG A 82 -5.07 4.55 -4.32
CA ARG A 82 -4.89 5.74 -5.17
C ARG A 82 -4.49 5.40 -6.61
N ASN A 83 -3.88 4.23 -6.85
CA ASN A 83 -3.37 3.83 -8.16
C ASN A 83 -3.64 2.34 -8.46
N PRO A 84 -4.91 1.91 -8.49
CA PRO A 84 -5.25 0.49 -8.56
C PRO A 84 -4.82 -0.16 -9.88
N ARG A 85 -4.98 0.53 -11.02
CA ARG A 85 -4.56 0.03 -12.35
C ARG A 85 -3.06 -0.19 -12.43
N GLU A 86 -2.28 0.77 -11.94
CA GLU A 86 -0.82 0.68 -11.91
C GLU A 86 -0.34 -0.48 -11.00
N HIS A 87 -1.02 -0.70 -9.87
CA HIS A 87 -0.75 -1.85 -9.00
C HIS A 87 -1.02 -3.18 -9.73
N MET A 88 -2.17 -3.32 -10.39
CA MET A 88 -2.52 -4.54 -11.12
C MET A 88 -1.58 -4.81 -12.30
N ALA A 89 -1.18 -3.78 -13.04
CA ALA A 89 -0.21 -3.93 -14.12
C ALA A 89 1.15 -4.45 -13.61
N ARG A 90 1.67 -3.89 -12.51
CA ARG A 90 2.91 -4.37 -11.88
C ARG A 90 2.79 -5.80 -11.39
N LYS A 91 1.66 -6.16 -10.78
CA LYS A 91 1.40 -7.52 -10.29
C LYS A 91 1.40 -8.53 -11.44
N ALA A 92 0.76 -8.20 -12.56
CA ALA A 92 0.74 -9.04 -13.75
C ALA A 92 2.15 -9.20 -14.36
N GLN A 93 2.94 -8.12 -14.41
CA GLN A 93 4.32 -8.19 -14.91
C GLN A 93 5.18 -9.10 -14.04
N ALA A 94 5.14 -8.93 -12.71
CA ALA A 94 5.91 -9.76 -11.79
C ALA A 94 5.56 -11.26 -11.90
N GLN A 95 4.29 -11.59 -12.14
CA GLN A 95 3.87 -12.98 -12.38
C GLN A 95 4.44 -13.54 -13.67
N ARG A 96 4.44 -12.75 -14.77
CA ARG A 96 5.04 -13.17 -16.04
C ARG A 96 6.54 -13.42 -15.91
N ASP A 97 7.24 -12.52 -15.22
CA ASP A 97 8.68 -12.64 -15.00
C ASP A 97 9.01 -13.89 -14.18
N ALA A 98 8.23 -14.18 -13.12
CA ALA A 98 8.40 -15.37 -12.31
C ALA A 98 8.18 -16.66 -13.12
N SER A 99 7.11 -16.73 -13.91
CA SER A 99 6.86 -17.89 -14.78
C SER A 99 7.91 -18.06 -15.88
N ALA A 100 8.47 -16.97 -16.40
CA ALA A 100 9.55 -17.03 -17.38
C ALA A 100 10.86 -17.57 -16.78
N LEU A 101 11.18 -17.21 -15.53
CA LEU A 101 12.32 -17.75 -14.79
C LEU A 101 12.17 -19.26 -14.55
N GLU A 102 11.00 -19.71 -14.12
CA GLU A 102 10.70 -21.14 -13.89
C GLU A 102 10.77 -21.97 -15.18
N ALA A 103 10.34 -21.41 -16.32
CA ALA A 103 10.40 -22.09 -17.62
C ALA A 103 11.81 -22.23 -18.22
N THR A 104 12.80 -21.54 -17.63
CA THR A 104 14.21 -21.60 -18.06
C THR A 104 15.11 -22.48 -17.17
N GLN A 105 14.53 -23.10 -16.13
CA GLN A 105 15.19 -24.06 -15.23
C GLN A 105 14.84 -25.50 -15.62
#